data_AF-A0A202BP53-F1
#
_entry.id   AF-A0A202BP53-F1
#
_cell.length_a   1.000
_cell.length_b   1.000
_cell.length_c   1.000
_cell.angle_alpha   90.00
_cell.angle_beta   90.00
_cell.angle_gamma   90.00
#
_symmetry.space_group_name_H-M   'P 1'
#
loop_
_entity.id
_entity.type
_entity.pdbx_description
1 polymer ?
#
loop_
_entity_poly.entity_id
_entity_poly.type
_entity_poly.pdbx_seq_one_letter_code
_entity_poly.pdbx_strand_id
1 'polypeptide(L)'
;ECATREMGKTLPEAKGETARGIAILRYYAGEGLRKTGDVIPSTDSSAFMYTDRVHFFFFVLLSTLIFTVSIQIFIIYHVLFFCFIFVFFR
;
A
#
# COMPACT_ATOMS: atom_id res chain seq x y z
N GLU A 1 7.90 23.04 -5.41
CA GLU A 1 8.33 23.82 -6.58
C GLU A 1 8.07 23.08 -7.89
N CYS A 2 8.55 21.84 -8.09
CA CYS A 2 8.26 21.06 -9.30
C CYS A 2 6.76 20.86 -9.55
N ALA A 3 5.99 20.41 -8.55
CA ALA A 3 4.54 20.25 -8.67
C ALA A 3 3.80 21.57 -8.99
N THR A 4 4.33 22.71 -8.55
CA THR A 4 3.80 24.05 -8.80
C THR A 4 4.08 24.48 -10.26
N ARG A 5 5.24 24.10 -10.80
CA ARG A 5 5.66 24.39 -12.19
C ARG A 5 4.99 23.50 -13.23
N GLU A 6 4.78 22.21 -12.93
CA GLU A 6 4.24 21.24 -13.88
C GLU A 6 2.70 21.19 -13.89
N MET A 7 2.04 21.40 -12.74
CA MET A 7 0.57 21.39 -12.67
C MET A 7 -0.08 22.77 -12.66
N GLY A 8 0.68 23.85 -12.45
CA GLY A 8 0.12 25.19 -12.26
C GLY A 8 -0.68 25.37 -10.96
N LYS A 9 -0.60 24.41 -10.02
CA LYS A 9 -1.22 24.52 -8.69
C LYS A 9 -0.57 25.62 -7.86
N THR A 10 -1.32 26.22 -6.95
CA THR A 10 -0.74 27.23 -6.05
C THR A 10 0.27 26.59 -5.09
N LEU A 11 1.31 27.33 -4.71
CA LEU A 11 2.36 26.88 -3.77
C LEU A 11 1.81 26.34 -2.43
N PRO A 12 0.77 26.94 -1.81
CA PRO A 12 0.13 26.41 -0.62
C PRO A 12 -0.54 25.05 -0.84
N GLU A 13 -1.22 24.85 -1.97
CA GLU A 13 -1.88 23.59 -2.31
C GLU A 13 -0.87 22.46 -2.55
N ALA A 14 0.20 22.75 -3.29
CA ALA A 14 1.27 21.78 -3.53
C ALA A 14 1.95 21.34 -2.22
N LYS A 15 2.15 22.28 -1.28
CA LYS A 15 2.65 21.96 0.07
C LYS A 15 1.66 21.10 0.86
N GLY A 16 0.37 21.44 0.82
CA GLY A 16 -0.68 20.67 1.50
C GLY A 16 -0.79 19.23 0.99
N GLU A 17 -0.68 19.02 -0.33
CA GLU A 17 -0.68 17.68 -0.93
C GLU A 17 0.56 16.87 -0.55
N THR A 18 1.72 17.52 -0.48
CA THR A 18 2.96 16.85 -0.05
C THR A 18 2.89 16.44 1.43
N ALA A 19 2.35 17.31 2.27
CA ALA A 19 2.13 17.03 3.69
C ALA A 19 1.16 15.86 3.91
N ARG A 20 0.08 15.78 3.12
CA ARG A 20 -0.84 14.63 3.12
C ARG A 20 -0.14 13.35 2.70
N GLY A 21 0.69 13.39 1.65
CA GLY A 21 1.51 12.24 1.23
C GLY A 21 2.44 11.75 2.35
N ILE A 22 3.09 12.66 3.07
CA ILE A 22 3.95 12.32 4.23
C ILE A 22 3.14 11.68 5.36
N ALA A 23 1.95 12.22 5.67
CA ALA A 23 1.09 11.65 6.69
C ALA A 23 0.63 10.23 6.33
N ILE A 24 0.27 10.00 5.07
CA ILE A 24 -0.09 8.69 4.52
C ILE A 24 1.08 7.71 4.65
N LEU A 25 2.29 8.11 4.25
CA LEU A 25 3.49 7.28 4.41
C LEU A 25 3.75 6.90 5.87
N ARG A 26 3.61 7.85 6.79
CA ARG A 26 3.83 7.61 8.22
C ARG A 26 2.80 6.66 8.82
N TYR A 27 1.53 6.83 8.47
CA TYR A 27 0.47 5.92 8.88
C TYR A 27 0.76 4.48 8.40
N TYR A 28 1.12 4.37 7.13
CA TYR A 28 1.35 3.09 6.48
C TYR A 28 2.67 2.41 6.86
N ALA A 29 3.71 3.16 7.22
CA ALA A 29 4.93 2.58 7.80
C ALA A 29 4.64 1.80 9.11
N GLY A 30 3.62 2.21 9.88
CA GLY A 30 3.18 1.49 11.07
C GLY A 30 2.36 0.23 10.75
N GLU A 31 1.56 0.27 9.70
CA GLU A 31 0.75 -0.87 9.24
C GLU A 31 1.62 -2.04 8.72
N GLY A 32 2.82 -1.76 8.22
CA GLY A 32 3.74 -2.78 7.74
C GLY A 32 4.34 -3.69 8.82
N LEU A 33 4.23 -3.31 10.09
CA LEU A 33 4.68 -4.10 11.24
C LEU A 33 3.60 -5.05 11.76
N ARG A 34 2.38 -5.02 11.19
CA ARG A 34 1.29 -5.91 11.61
C ARG A 34 1.51 -7.33 11.09
N LYS A 35 1.00 -8.31 11.84
CA LYS A 35 1.11 -9.76 11.53
C LYS A 35 0.76 -10.03 10.05
N THR A 36 1.63 -10.78 9.40
CA THR A 36 1.52 -11.10 7.97
C THR A 36 0.59 -12.29 7.72
N GLY A 37 0.46 -13.19 8.69
CA GLY A 37 -0.35 -14.40 8.60
C GLY A 37 -0.81 -14.90 9.96
N ASP A 38 -1.73 -15.85 9.95
CA ASP A 38 -2.19 -16.57 11.13
C ASP A 38 -2.31 -18.07 10.83
N VAL A 39 -2.18 -18.88 11.88
CA VAL A 39 -2.34 -20.35 11.80
C VAL A 39 -3.80 -20.67 12.05
N ILE A 40 -4.45 -21.31 11.08
CA ILE A 40 -5.85 -21.71 11.20
C ILE A 40 -5.87 -23.10 11.83
N PRO A 41 -6.60 -23.32 12.95
CA PRO A 41 -6.72 -24.66 13.51
C PRO A 41 -7.41 -25.58 12.50
N SER A 42 -6.72 -26.63 12.09
CA SER A 42 -7.23 -27.62 11.14
C SER A 42 -8.12 -28.65 11.86
N THR A 43 -9.17 -29.09 11.17
CA THR A 43 -10.06 -30.17 11.65
C THR A 43 -9.42 -31.56 11.46
N ASP A 44 -8.49 -31.69 10.50
CA ASP A 44 -7.77 -32.93 10.20
C ASP A 44 -6.35 -32.90 10.78
N SER A 45 -5.95 -33.95 11.51
CA SER A 45 -4.63 -34.05 12.16
C SER A 45 -3.46 -34.16 11.19
N SER A 46 -3.72 -34.48 9.92
CA SER A 46 -2.69 -34.60 8.87
C SER A 46 -2.48 -33.32 8.07
N ALA A 47 -3.32 -32.30 8.24
CA ALA A 47 -3.29 -31.09 7.44
C ALA A 47 -2.90 -29.88 8.28
N PHE A 48 -1.93 -29.09 7.82
CA PHE A 48 -1.54 -27.83 8.44
C PHE A 48 -2.03 -26.67 7.57
N MET A 49 -2.92 -25.84 8.11
CA MET A 49 -3.47 -24.67 7.42
C MET A 49 -2.81 -23.39 7.92
N TYR A 50 -2.23 -22.62 7.02
CA TYR A 50 -1.73 -21.29 7.33
C TYR A 50 -2.09 -20.31 6.22
N THR A 51 -2.25 -19.05 6.62
CA THR A 51 -2.44 -17.93 5.71
C THR A 51 -1.13 -17.18 5.56
N ASP A 52 -0.71 -16.93 4.33
CA ASP A 52 0.43 -16.06 4.03
C ASP A 52 0.03 -14.95 3.06
N ARG A 53 0.65 -13.77 3.21
CA ARG A 53 0.50 -12.65 2.27
C ARG A 53 1.61 -12.73 1.24
N VAL A 54 1.27 -13.06 0.00
CA VAL A 54 2.24 -13.23 -1.09
C VAL A 54 2.20 -12.04 -2.01
N HIS A 55 3.30 -11.29 -2.16
CA HIS A 55 3.40 -10.08 -2.98
C HIS A 55 3.26 -10.31 -4.50
N PHE A 56 2.53 -9.42 -5.19
CA PHE A 56 2.45 -9.41 -6.65
C PHE A 56 3.75 -8.87 -7.26
N PHE A 57 4.19 -9.50 -8.35
CA PHE A 57 5.47 -9.18 -9.00
C PHE A 57 5.42 -7.94 -9.91
N PHE A 58 4.25 -7.54 -10.42
CA PHE A 58 4.12 -6.42 -11.35
C PHE A 58 2.78 -5.69 -11.24
N PHE A 59 2.81 -4.36 -11.41
CA PHE A 59 1.65 -3.48 -11.38
C PHE A 59 1.90 -2.23 -12.25
N VAL A 60 0.85 -1.68 -12.87
CA VAL A 60 0.91 -0.45 -13.67
C VAL A 60 0.11 0.66 -12.99
N LEU A 61 0.78 1.78 -12.69
CA LEU A 61 0.20 2.97 -12.10
C LEU A 61 -0.25 3.97 -13.18
N LEU A 62 -1.55 4.22 -13.29
CA LEU A 62 -2.10 5.28 -14.14
C LEU A 62 -2.79 6.33 -13.25
N SER A 63 -2.20 7.52 -13.13
CA SER A 63 -2.73 8.61 -12.31
C SER A 63 -2.77 9.93 -13.08
N THR A 64 -3.84 10.70 -12.97
CA THR A 64 -4.01 12.03 -13.58
C THR A 64 -3.28 13.13 -12.80
N LEU A 65 -2.97 14.23 -13.48
CA LEU A 65 -2.19 15.38 -12.98
C LEU A 65 -2.95 16.29 -11.98
N ILE A 66 -3.96 15.80 -11.26
CA ILE A 66 -4.74 16.65 -10.33
C ILE A 66 -4.46 16.28 -8.87
N PHE A 67 -3.87 15.12 -8.56
CA PHE A 67 -3.53 14.69 -7.19
C PHE A 67 -2.33 13.72 -7.18
N THR A 68 -1.33 14.01 -8.01
CA THR A 68 -0.24 13.08 -8.34
C THR A 68 0.51 12.56 -7.12
N VAL A 69 0.86 13.38 -6.13
CA VAL A 69 1.79 12.90 -5.10
C VAL A 69 1.08 12.01 -4.08
N SER A 70 -0.06 12.45 -3.55
CA SER A 70 -0.77 11.70 -2.50
C SER A 70 -1.38 10.39 -3.01
N ILE A 71 -1.96 10.39 -4.22
CA ILE A 71 -2.61 9.20 -4.78
C ILE A 71 -1.58 8.14 -5.17
N GLN A 72 -0.44 8.55 -5.75
CA GLN A 72 0.61 7.59 -6.12
C GLN A 72 1.19 6.90 -4.89
N ILE A 73 1.46 7.66 -3.82
CA ILE A 73 1.93 7.11 -2.55
C ILE A 73 0.94 6.09 -1.98
N PHE A 74 -0.36 6.41 -2.02
CA PHE A 74 -1.42 5.52 -1.54
C PHE A 74 -1.46 4.21 -2.31
N ILE A 75 -1.45 4.28 -3.65
CA ILE A 75 -1.54 3.08 -4.51
C ILE A 75 -0.28 2.22 -4.38
N ILE A 76 0.91 2.83 -4.41
CA ILE A 76 2.18 2.10 -4.26
C ILE A 76 2.22 1.33 -2.94
N TYR A 77 1.78 1.95 -1.84
CA TYR A 77 1.73 1.26 -0.56
C TYR A 77 0.76 0.09 -0.58
N HIS A 78 -0.46 0.27 -1.12
CA HIS A 78 -1.46 -0.80 -1.14
C HIS A 78 -0.98 -2.01 -1.94
N VAL A 79 -0.31 -1.78 -3.06
CA VAL A 79 0.31 -2.84 -3.85
C VAL A 79 1.48 -3.50 -3.11
N LEU A 80 2.31 -2.71 -2.42
CA LEU A 80 3.50 -3.22 -1.74
C LEU A 80 3.18 -3.97 -0.44
N PHE A 81 2.09 -3.67 0.25
CA PHE A 81 1.79 -4.24 1.58
C PHE A 81 0.50 -5.05 1.65
N PHE A 82 -0.51 -4.69 0.87
CA PHE A 82 -1.78 -5.39 0.83
C PHE A 82 -1.74 -6.42 -0.30
N CYS A 83 -0.94 -7.46 -0.08
CA CYS A 83 -1.01 -8.63 -0.92
C CYS A 83 -1.95 -9.69 -0.37
N PHE A 84 -2.67 -10.32 -1.29
CA PHE A 84 -3.78 -11.23 -1.01
C PHE A 84 -3.37 -12.37 -0.08
N ILE A 85 -4.32 -12.77 0.75
CA ILE A 85 -4.23 -13.95 1.61
C ILE A 85 -4.38 -15.20 0.74
N PHE A 86 -3.34 -16.02 0.70
CA PHE A 86 -3.43 -17.39 0.18
C PHE A 86 -3.45 -18.37 1.35
N VAL A 87 -4.41 -19.29 1.32
CA VAL A 87 -4.48 -20.41 2.27
C VAL A 87 -3.77 -21.60 1.63
N PHE A 88 -2.66 -22.02 2.23
CA PHE A 88 -1.94 -23.20 1.81
C PHE A 88 -2.39 -24.42 2.63
N PHE A 89 -2.59 -25.54 1.93
CA PHE A 89 -2.85 -26.85 2.53
C PHE A 89 -1.65 -27.74 2.18
N ARG A 90 -0.93 -28.22 3.18
CA ARG A 90 0.18 -29.18 3.00
C ARG A 90 -0.27 -30.60 3.29
#